data_AF-A0A6J8EN62-F1
#
_entry.id   AF-A0A6J8EN62-F1
#
_cell.length_a   1.000
_cell.length_b   1.000
_cell.length_c   1.000
_cell.angle_alpha   90.00
_cell.angle_beta   90.00
_cell.angle_gamma   90.00
#
_symmetry.space_group_name_H-M   'P 1'
#
loop_
_entity.id
_entity.type
_entity.pdbx_description
1 polymer ?
#
loop_
_entity_poly.entity_id
_entity_poly.type
_entity_poly.pdbx_seq_one_letter_code
_entity_poly.pdbx_strand_id
1 'polypeptide(L)'
;MLLAVALLQICLSAVFIDIALPKRFVTIDPEEKSLREEITFHPDVNYLQFDVKGQRDAFLQFDFTFLIILGGWGNTKSTLSVGDKILDEYHGPVLDHNNYNSFWISWNRSHIYFGQGINSGDNILMFGTSDCFPGVVDLILRSKFRQTVNWIINKADKDNVLLNNDLHCDNTSTSTNEIRKTATDVSNISSTVNSQTTSTEDTNSIEHAHHTSSTLNSLCSCKCSKEEKQNSLEVPKDELRLRIKKRLDELENEIRINPKTTSNYRATRTSAADDRFSAKIIGFIGVLVTCLLIAMIVLFDAVRFFQSK
;
A
#
# COMPACT_ATOMS: atom_id res chain seq x y z
N MET A 1 33.00 12.58 39.54
CA MET A 1 32.22 11.38 39.19
C MET A 1 30.92 11.71 38.49
N LEU A 2 29.91 12.32 39.15
CA LEU A 2 28.59 12.61 38.54
C LEU A 2 28.65 13.24 37.14
N LEU A 3 29.50 14.26 36.92
CA LEU A 3 29.63 14.91 35.61
C LEU A 3 30.04 13.94 34.48
N ALA A 4 30.90 12.95 34.77
CA ALA A 4 31.32 11.94 33.79
C ALA A 4 30.19 10.93 33.50
N VAL A 5 29.38 10.59 34.50
CA VAL A 5 28.18 9.75 34.32
C VAL A 5 27.13 10.49 33.49
N ALA A 6 26.92 11.78 33.75
CA ALA A 6 26.02 12.62 32.95
C ALA A 6 26.50 12.75 31.50
N LEU A 7 27.79 12.99 31.26
CA LEU A 7 28.36 13.03 29.90
C LEU A 7 28.27 11.67 29.19
N LEU A 8 28.50 10.55 29.89
CA LEU A 8 28.34 9.21 29.31
C LEU A 8 26.87 8.93 28.97
N GLN A 9 25.93 9.33 29.83
CA GLN A 9 24.49 9.21 29.57
C GLN A 9 24.04 10.07 28.39
N ILE A 10 24.59 11.29 28.26
CA ILE A 10 24.36 12.17 27.11
C ILE A 10 24.91 11.50 25.84
N CYS A 11 26.15 11.02 25.83
CA CYS A 11 26.71 10.30 24.69
C CYS A 11 25.93 9.03 24.32
N LEU A 12 25.49 8.23 25.30
CA LEU A 12 24.62 7.07 25.05
C LEU A 12 23.27 7.49 24.46
N SER A 13 22.64 8.53 25.01
CA SER A 13 21.40 9.07 24.43
C SER A 13 21.61 9.60 23.02
N ALA A 14 22.75 10.24 22.72
CA ALA A 14 23.10 10.76 21.40
C ALA A 14 23.45 9.66 20.37
N VAL A 15 23.96 8.51 20.80
CA VAL A 15 24.10 7.30 19.96
C VAL A 15 22.75 6.60 19.76
N PHE A 16 21.77 6.85 20.63
CA PHE A 16 20.37 6.45 20.47
C PHE A 16 19.47 7.55 19.86
N ILE A 17 19.99 8.74 19.51
CA ILE A 17 19.26 9.70 18.69
C ILE A 17 19.18 9.12 17.29
N ASP A 18 17.96 8.71 16.93
CA ASP A 18 17.54 8.37 15.58
C ASP A 18 18.59 7.64 14.73
N ILE A 19 18.69 6.33 14.94
CA ILE A 19 18.85 5.41 13.80
C ILE A 19 17.54 5.48 12.99
N ALA A 20 17.30 6.63 12.36
CA ALA A 20 16.13 6.87 11.54
C ALA A 20 16.15 5.83 10.41
N LEU A 21 15.11 4.99 10.37
CA LEU A 21 14.96 3.99 9.33
C LEU A 21 15.10 4.68 7.96
N PRO A 22 15.96 4.18 7.06
CA PRO A 22 16.36 4.91 5.87
C PRO A 22 15.15 5.15 4.97
N LYS A 23 14.67 6.39 4.91
CA LYS A 23 13.53 6.78 4.07
C LYS A 23 13.78 6.37 2.62
N ARG A 24 12.98 5.43 2.13
CA ARG A 24 13.06 4.96 0.74
C ARG A 24 12.23 5.88 -0.14
N PHE A 25 12.93 6.67 -0.95
CA PHE A 25 12.33 7.51 -2.00
C PHE A 25 12.12 6.66 -3.24
N VAL A 26 10.90 6.66 -3.80
CA VAL A 26 10.55 5.96 -5.04
C VAL A 26 9.89 6.96 -5.99
N THR A 27 10.56 7.26 -7.09
CA THR A 27 10.07 8.16 -8.14
C THR A 27 9.65 7.33 -9.35
N ILE A 28 8.36 7.36 -9.70
CA ILE A 28 7.85 6.63 -10.86
C ILE A 28 7.67 7.63 -12.02
N ASP A 29 8.57 7.55 -12.99
CA ASP A 29 8.49 8.37 -14.20
C ASP A 29 7.48 7.77 -15.20
N PRO A 30 6.58 8.58 -15.80
CA PRO A 30 5.57 8.10 -16.73
C PRO A 30 6.08 7.65 -18.11
N GLU A 31 7.33 7.94 -18.51
CA GLU A 31 7.88 7.47 -19.79
C GLU A 31 8.53 6.08 -19.68
N GLU A 32 8.99 5.66 -18.50
CA GLU A 32 9.52 4.31 -18.30
C GLU A 32 8.39 3.27 -18.16
N LYS A 33 8.46 2.23 -18.99
CA LYS A 33 7.31 1.39 -19.36
C LYS A 33 6.89 0.42 -18.24
N SER A 34 6.12 0.94 -17.27
CA SER A 34 5.68 0.24 -16.06
C SER A 34 6.85 -0.20 -15.18
N LEU A 35 7.61 0.78 -14.68
CA LEU A 35 8.51 0.59 -13.54
C LEU A 35 7.70 0.03 -12.35
N ARG A 36 7.90 -1.26 -12.05
CA ARG A 36 7.41 -1.89 -10.82
C ARG A 36 8.56 -1.85 -9.81
N GLU A 37 8.43 -1.04 -8.77
CA GLU A 37 9.04 -1.42 -7.50
C GLU A 37 8.10 -2.38 -6.79
N GLU A 38 8.65 -3.54 -6.43
CA GLU A 38 8.01 -4.60 -5.66
C GLU A 38 8.65 -4.57 -4.27
N ILE A 39 7.82 -4.42 -3.23
CA ILE A 39 8.27 -4.24 -1.85
C ILE A 39 7.51 -5.23 -0.98
N THR A 40 8.14 -6.38 -0.74
CA THR A 40 7.66 -7.43 0.16
C THR A 40 7.83 -7.00 1.61
N PHE A 41 6.73 -7.01 2.39
CA PHE A 41 6.75 -6.75 3.82
C PHE A 41 6.77 -8.07 4.64
N HIS A 42 7.34 -8.01 5.84
CA HIS A 42 7.35 -9.15 6.76
C HIS A 42 5.93 -9.35 7.36
N PRO A 43 5.45 -10.60 7.54
CA PRO A 43 4.07 -10.87 7.97
C PRO A 43 3.67 -10.34 9.36
N ASP A 44 4.64 -9.89 10.16
CA ASP A 44 4.37 -9.27 11.46
C ASP A 44 3.97 -7.79 11.35
N VAL A 45 4.18 -7.17 10.18
CA VAL A 45 3.79 -5.79 9.90
C VAL A 45 2.31 -5.76 9.57
N ASN A 46 1.55 -4.93 10.28
CA ASN A 46 0.11 -4.71 10.04
C ASN A 46 -0.24 -3.24 9.80
N TYR A 47 0.79 -2.41 9.60
CA TYR A 47 0.72 -0.97 9.40
C TYR A 47 1.84 -0.48 8.47
N LEU A 48 1.46 0.31 7.47
CA LEU A 48 2.38 0.98 6.55
C LEU A 48 2.05 2.46 6.45
N GLN A 49 3.06 3.31 6.65
CA GLN A 49 3.00 4.76 6.51
C GLN A 49 3.90 5.25 5.36
N PHE A 50 3.34 6.08 4.49
CA PHE A 50 4.02 6.62 3.32
C PHE A 50 3.51 8.02 2.96
N ASP A 51 4.36 8.84 2.34
CA ASP A 51 3.94 10.12 1.76
C ASP A 51 3.78 10.01 0.24
N VAL A 52 2.81 10.70 -0.33
CA VAL A 52 2.58 10.80 -1.78
C VAL A 52 2.57 12.25 -2.24
N LYS A 53 3.25 12.54 -3.35
CA LYS A 53 3.14 13.79 -4.10
C LYS A 53 2.87 13.50 -5.58
N GLY A 54 1.76 14.03 -6.10
CA GLY A 54 1.30 13.83 -7.47
C GLY A 54 -0.02 14.57 -7.74
N GLN A 55 -0.39 14.77 -9.00
CA GLN A 55 -1.59 15.55 -9.32
C GLN A 55 -2.91 14.76 -9.17
N ARG A 56 -2.89 13.45 -9.45
CA ARG A 56 -4.06 12.55 -9.57
C ARG A 56 -3.59 11.12 -9.86
N ASP A 57 -4.53 10.17 -9.85
CA ASP A 57 -4.38 8.81 -10.38
C ASP A 57 -3.12 8.07 -9.88
N ALA A 58 -2.88 8.08 -8.57
CA ALA A 58 -1.84 7.27 -7.92
C ALA A 58 -2.42 5.91 -7.51
N PHE A 59 -1.69 4.81 -7.76
CA PHE A 59 -2.17 3.45 -7.55
C PHE A 59 -1.29 2.68 -6.58
N LEU A 60 -1.94 1.97 -5.66
CA LEU A 60 -1.33 1.16 -4.61
C LEU A 60 -1.99 -0.23 -4.65
N GLN A 61 -1.24 -1.26 -5.06
CA GLN A 61 -1.77 -2.63 -5.19
C GLN A 61 -1.05 -3.57 -4.20
N PHE A 62 -1.82 -4.37 -3.47
CA PHE A 62 -1.32 -5.38 -2.53
C PHE A 62 -1.71 -6.78 -3.00
N ASP A 63 -0.73 -7.67 -3.11
CA ASP A 63 -0.91 -9.11 -3.35
C ASP A 63 -1.79 -9.43 -4.57
N PHE A 64 -1.71 -8.56 -5.57
CA PHE A 64 -2.54 -8.47 -6.77
C PHE A 64 -4.07 -8.32 -6.51
N THR A 65 -4.51 -8.38 -5.26
CA THR A 65 -5.89 -8.60 -4.85
C THR A 65 -6.57 -7.29 -4.44
N PHE A 66 -5.92 -6.50 -3.58
CA PHE A 66 -6.42 -5.18 -3.17
C PHE A 66 -5.85 -4.11 -4.10
N LEU A 67 -6.69 -3.17 -4.52
CA LEU A 67 -6.30 -1.98 -5.26
C LEU A 67 -6.84 -0.74 -4.57
N ILE A 68 -5.96 0.21 -4.24
CA ILE A 68 -6.32 1.55 -3.80
C ILE A 68 -5.93 2.54 -4.90
N ILE A 69 -6.89 3.35 -5.32
CA ILE A 69 -6.70 4.45 -6.26
C ILE A 69 -6.84 5.75 -5.48
N LEU A 70 -5.77 6.54 -5.41
CA LEU A 70 -5.74 7.83 -4.72
C LEU A 70 -5.80 8.97 -5.74
N GLY A 71 -6.68 9.93 -5.47
CA GLY A 71 -6.87 11.09 -6.33
C GLY A 71 -7.33 10.71 -7.75
N GLY A 72 -8.13 9.66 -7.88
CA GLY A 72 -8.77 9.27 -9.13
C GLY A 72 -9.74 10.33 -9.67
N TRP A 73 -10.21 10.13 -10.91
CA TRP A 73 -11.16 11.02 -11.60
C TRP A 73 -10.73 12.50 -11.60
N GLY A 74 -9.43 12.75 -11.67
CA GLY A 74 -8.87 14.10 -11.61
C GLY A 74 -8.74 14.68 -10.19
N ASN A 75 -8.38 13.84 -9.21
CA ASN A 75 -8.29 14.18 -7.79
C ASN A 75 -9.62 14.65 -7.20
N THR A 76 -10.71 13.92 -7.53
CA THR A 76 -12.06 14.17 -7.01
C THR A 76 -12.63 12.97 -6.24
N LYS A 77 -12.05 11.78 -6.42
CA LYS A 77 -12.52 10.53 -5.82
C LYS A 77 -11.36 9.55 -5.62
N SER A 78 -11.33 8.86 -4.50
CA SER A 78 -10.44 7.73 -4.23
C SER A 78 -11.27 6.47 -3.96
N THR A 79 -10.72 5.28 -4.25
CA THR A 79 -11.46 4.00 -4.11
C THR A 79 -10.58 2.89 -3.58
N LEU A 80 -11.14 2.06 -2.70
CA LEU A 80 -10.58 0.79 -2.25
C LEU A 80 -11.39 -0.35 -2.89
N SER A 81 -10.74 -1.26 -3.62
CA SER A 81 -11.38 -2.43 -4.24
C SER A 81 -10.62 -3.74 -3.98
N VAL A 82 -11.35 -4.85 -4.06
CA VAL A 82 -10.83 -6.23 -4.09
C VAL A 82 -11.23 -6.86 -5.42
N GLY A 83 -10.25 -7.07 -6.30
CA GLY A 83 -10.50 -7.31 -7.72
C GLY A 83 -11.42 -6.21 -8.31
N ASP A 84 -12.46 -6.63 -9.02
CA ASP A 84 -13.46 -5.75 -9.62
C ASP A 84 -14.50 -5.21 -8.60
N LYS A 85 -14.54 -5.72 -7.37
CA LYS A 85 -15.49 -5.27 -6.34
C LYS A 85 -14.92 -4.09 -5.57
N ILE A 86 -15.49 -2.90 -5.78
CA ILE A 86 -15.26 -1.74 -4.90
C ILE A 86 -15.82 -2.07 -3.51
N LEU A 87 -15.00 -1.86 -2.48
CA LEU A 87 -15.39 -1.99 -1.07
C LEU A 87 -15.90 -0.66 -0.54
N ASP A 88 -15.20 0.44 -0.82
CA ASP A 88 -15.50 1.78 -0.31
C ASP A 88 -14.89 2.90 -1.17
N GLU A 89 -15.44 4.11 -1.06
CA GLU A 89 -15.14 5.26 -1.91
C GLU A 89 -15.07 6.58 -1.13
N TYR A 90 -13.92 7.27 -1.19
CA TYR A 90 -13.77 8.62 -0.63
C TYR A 90 -14.02 9.68 -1.71
N HIS A 91 -14.85 10.69 -1.41
CA HIS A 91 -15.13 11.81 -2.30
C HIS A 91 -14.41 13.09 -1.83
N GLY A 92 -13.41 13.52 -2.59
CA GLY A 92 -12.61 14.71 -2.32
C GLY A 92 -11.19 14.64 -2.92
N PRO A 93 -10.48 15.78 -2.99
CA PRO A 93 -9.06 15.79 -3.32
C PRO A 93 -8.23 15.26 -2.16
N VAL A 94 -7.31 14.33 -2.45
CA VAL A 94 -6.39 13.75 -1.45
C VAL A 94 -4.92 13.97 -1.79
N LEU A 95 -4.59 14.18 -3.07
CA LEU A 95 -3.21 14.42 -3.52
C LEU A 95 -2.92 15.92 -3.70
N ASP A 96 -1.65 16.31 -3.55
CA ASP A 96 -1.12 17.64 -3.91
C ASP A 96 0.06 17.44 -4.88
N HIS A 97 0.21 18.36 -5.85
CA HIS A 97 1.29 18.31 -6.84
C HIS A 97 2.59 18.99 -6.36
N ASN A 98 2.51 19.86 -5.35
CA ASN A 98 3.63 20.56 -4.73
C ASN A 98 4.09 19.84 -3.46
N ASN A 99 3.12 19.48 -2.62
CA ASN A 99 3.35 18.98 -1.27
C ASN A 99 3.26 17.45 -1.20
N TYR A 100 3.96 16.89 -0.22
CA TYR A 100 3.81 15.49 0.16
C TYR A 100 2.69 15.36 1.18
N ASN A 101 1.66 14.59 0.85
CA ASN A 101 0.58 14.27 1.78
C ASN A 101 0.87 12.90 2.41
N SER A 102 0.91 12.84 3.74
CA SER A 102 1.11 11.60 4.49
C SER A 102 -0.17 10.77 4.50
N PHE A 103 -0.01 9.48 4.23
CA PHE A 103 -1.05 8.46 4.27
C PHE A 103 -0.60 7.28 5.11
N TRP A 104 -1.58 6.54 5.58
CA TRP A 104 -1.36 5.28 6.24
C TRP A 104 -2.42 4.25 5.83
N ILE A 105 -2.02 2.99 5.93
CA ILE A 105 -2.89 1.84 5.76
C ILE A 105 -2.61 0.86 6.88
N SER A 106 -3.66 0.24 7.43
CA SER A 106 -3.53 -0.88 8.37
C SER A 106 -4.47 -2.02 8.00
N TRP A 107 -4.05 -3.24 8.33
CA TRP A 107 -4.82 -4.46 8.08
C TRP A 107 -4.85 -5.33 9.34
N ASN A 108 -6.03 -5.78 9.77
CA ASN A 108 -6.16 -6.59 10.97
C ASN A 108 -7.28 -7.64 10.81
N ARG A 109 -6.88 -8.91 10.80
CA ARG A 109 -7.71 -10.11 10.58
C ARG A 109 -8.44 -10.08 9.23
N SER A 110 -9.56 -9.39 9.17
CA SER A 110 -10.45 -9.29 8.00
C SER A 110 -10.76 -7.83 7.62
N HIS A 111 -10.15 -6.87 8.31
CA HIS A 111 -10.42 -5.44 8.14
C HIS A 111 -9.21 -4.72 7.54
N ILE A 112 -9.48 -3.81 6.61
CA ILE A 112 -8.52 -2.89 6.03
C ILE A 112 -9.01 -1.46 6.26
N TYR A 113 -8.10 -0.60 6.74
CA TYR A 113 -8.36 0.81 6.99
C TYR A 113 -7.34 1.64 6.20
N PHE A 114 -7.82 2.67 5.52
CA PHE A 114 -6.99 3.61 4.79
C PHE A 114 -7.28 5.04 5.28
N GLY A 115 -6.26 5.80 5.66
CA GLY A 115 -6.43 7.15 6.19
C GLY A 115 -5.29 8.10 5.83
N GLN A 116 -5.46 9.35 6.24
CA GLN A 116 -4.55 10.45 5.95
C GLN A 116 -3.98 11.03 7.25
N GLY A 117 -2.66 11.18 7.30
CA GLY A 117 -1.97 11.65 8.50
C GLY A 117 -0.71 10.84 8.79
N ILE A 118 -0.20 11.00 10.01
CA ILE A 118 1.05 10.37 10.46
C ILE A 118 0.79 9.11 11.31
N ASN A 119 -0.35 9.06 12.02
CA ASN A 119 -0.66 7.97 12.94
C ASN A 119 -1.79 7.08 12.41
N SER A 120 -1.72 5.78 12.70
CA SER A 120 -2.82 4.85 12.45
C SER A 120 -4.10 5.30 13.15
N GLY A 121 -5.21 5.37 12.42
CA GLY A 121 -6.51 5.83 12.91
C GLY A 121 -6.81 7.31 12.63
N ASP A 122 -5.82 8.15 12.28
CA ASP A 122 -6.06 9.55 11.91
C ASP A 122 -6.81 9.65 10.57
N ASN A 123 -7.90 10.42 10.54
CA ASN A 123 -8.67 10.76 9.33
C ASN A 123 -8.86 9.57 8.36
N ILE A 124 -9.59 8.53 8.82
CA ILE A 124 -9.95 7.37 7.99
C ILE A 124 -10.75 7.85 6.78
N LEU A 125 -10.22 7.60 5.59
CA LEU A 125 -10.83 7.98 4.32
C LEU A 125 -11.67 6.84 3.72
N MET A 126 -11.20 5.60 3.85
CA MET A 126 -11.84 4.39 3.29
C MET A 126 -11.63 3.19 4.21
N PHE A 127 -12.60 2.28 4.23
CA PHE A 127 -12.60 1.05 5.04
C PHE A 127 -13.09 -0.15 4.21
N GLY A 128 -12.65 -1.36 4.53
CA GLY A 128 -13.13 -2.56 3.86
C GLY A 128 -13.03 -3.83 4.69
N THR A 129 -13.85 -4.81 4.32
CA THR A 129 -13.77 -6.19 4.83
C THR A 129 -13.39 -7.16 3.72
N SER A 130 -12.54 -8.13 4.06
CA SER A 130 -12.15 -9.25 3.21
C SER A 130 -12.02 -10.52 4.05
N ASP A 131 -12.57 -11.62 3.56
CA ASP A 131 -12.52 -12.93 4.24
C ASP A 131 -11.10 -13.52 4.23
N CYS A 132 -10.25 -13.07 3.30
CA CYS A 132 -8.83 -13.37 3.27
C CYS A 132 -7.98 -12.09 3.38
N PHE A 133 -6.97 -12.15 4.24
CA PHE A 133 -5.81 -11.27 4.20
C PHE A 133 -4.55 -12.12 4.03
N PRO A 134 -3.72 -11.87 3.02
CA PRO A 134 -2.47 -12.61 2.85
C PRO A 134 -1.50 -12.21 3.97
N GLY A 135 -0.82 -13.20 4.54
CA GLY A 135 0.12 -12.96 5.65
C GLY A 135 1.36 -12.21 5.20
N VAL A 136 1.97 -12.63 4.08
CA VAL A 136 3.00 -11.83 3.38
C VAL A 136 2.28 -10.84 2.48
N VAL A 137 2.78 -9.60 2.44
CA VAL A 137 2.18 -8.50 1.66
C VAL A 137 3.20 -7.97 0.66
N ASP A 138 2.99 -8.25 -0.62
CA ASP A 138 3.73 -7.69 -1.75
C ASP A 138 3.07 -6.39 -2.23
N LEU A 139 3.72 -5.26 -1.96
CA LEU A 139 3.27 -3.96 -2.41
C LEU A 139 3.83 -3.59 -3.78
N ILE A 140 2.95 -3.12 -4.66
CA ILE A 140 3.30 -2.57 -5.98
C ILE A 140 2.75 -1.14 -6.11
N LEU A 141 3.67 -0.18 -6.18
CA LEU A 141 3.38 1.22 -6.47
C LEU A 141 3.23 1.43 -7.99
N ARG A 142 2.23 2.19 -8.44
CA ARG A 142 2.11 2.59 -9.86
C ARG A 142 1.56 4.00 -10.03
N SER A 143 1.84 4.58 -11.21
CA SER A 143 1.23 5.82 -11.71
C SER A 143 0.53 5.57 -13.04
N LYS A 144 -0.37 6.47 -13.44
CA LYS A 144 -0.97 6.49 -14.77
C LYS A 144 0.02 7.04 -15.82
N PHE A 145 -0.16 6.62 -17.06
CA PHE A 145 0.61 7.16 -18.19
C PHE A 145 0.50 8.70 -18.24
N ARG A 146 1.65 9.36 -18.43
CA ARG A 146 1.84 10.82 -18.39
C ARG A 146 1.53 11.51 -17.05
N GLN A 147 1.57 10.82 -15.92
CA GLN A 147 1.55 11.44 -14.58
C GLN A 147 2.77 10.97 -13.78
N THR A 148 3.51 11.90 -13.18
CA THR A 148 4.60 11.59 -12.24
C THR A 148 4.02 11.55 -10.83
N VAL A 149 4.24 10.44 -10.12
CA VAL A 149 3.90 10.29 -8.70
C VAL A 149 5.17 9.91 -7.94
N ASN A 150 5.43 10.65 -6.88
CA ASN A 150 6.60 10.48 -6.02
C ASN A 150 6.12 9.90 -4.69
N TRP A 151 6.80 8.87 -4.21
CA TRP A 151 6.46 8.16 -2.98
C TRP A 151 7.64 8.20 -2.01
N ILE A 152 7.35 8.36 -0.73
CA ILE A 152 8.32 8.21 0.36
C ILE A 152 7.77 7.17 1.32
N ILE A 153 8.45 6.04 1.47
CA ILE A 153 8.06 5.05 2.50
C ILE A 153 8.75 5.43 3.80
N ASN A 154 7.95 5.79 4.81
CA ASN A 154 8.41 6.34 6.09
C ASN A 154 8.55 5.25 7.16
N LYS A 155 7.54 4.39 7.31
CA LYS A 155 7.51 3.38 8.38
C LYS A 155 6.69 2.16 7.96
N ALA A 156 7.28 0.98 8.14
CA ALA A 156 6.55 -0.25 8.39
C ALA A 156 6.85 -0.62 9.85
N ASP A 157 5.82 -0.79 10.66
CA ASP A 157 5.96 -0.95 12.11
C ASP A 157 5.42 -2.31 12.58
N LYS A 158 6.06 -2.83 13.63
CA LYS A 158 5.68 -4.08 14.32
C LYS A 158 5.15 -3.82 15.73
N ASP A 159 5.50 -2.69 16.34
CA ASP A 159 5.45 -2.55 17.80
C ASP A 159 4.19 -1.84 18.34
N ASN A 160 3.25 -1.46 17.46
CA ASN A 160 2.12 -0.58 17.81
C ASN A 160 0.70 -1.21 17.75
N VAL A 161 0.58 -2.55 17.67
CA VAL A 161 -0.74 -3.22 17.73
C VAL A 161 -0.73 -4.44 18.66
N LEU A 162 -1.27 -4.27 19.86
CA LEU A 162 -1.51 -5.35 20.84
C LEU A 162 -2.75 -6.19 20.49
N LEU A 163 -2.70 -6.95 19.40
CA LEU A 163 -3.69 -7.98 19.07
C LEU A 163 -3.00 -9.25 18.58
N ASN A 164 -3.25 -10.37 19.26
CA ASN A 164 -2.73 -11.69 18.88
C ASN A 164 -3.21 -12.08 17.47
N ASN A 165 -2.25 -12.41 16.60
CA ASN A 165 -2.45 -12.82 15.21
C ASN A 165 -1.98 -14.27 15.01
N ASP A 166 -2.83 -15.23 15.38
CA ASP A 166 -2.76 -16.62 14.93
C ASP A 166 -4.05 -16.93 14.17
N LEU A 167 -4.02 -16.81 12.84
CA LEU A 167 -5.15 -17.14 11.96
C LEU A 167 -4.64 -17.52 10.56
N HIS A 168 -4.78 -18.79 10.20
CA HIS A 168 -4.43 -19.33 8.89
C HIS A 168 -5.63 -19.22 7.95
N CYS A 169 -5.44 -18.75 6.71
CA CYS A 169 -6.51 -18.66 5.71
C CYS A 169 -6.74 -20.03 5.04
N ASP A 170 -7.33 -20.98 5.77
CA ASP A 170 -7.73 -22.28 5.24
C ASP A 170 -8.91 -22.13 4.26
N ASN A 171 -8.60 -22.13 2.96
CA ASN A 171 -9.56 -22.00 1.85
C ASN A 171 -10.41 -23.28 1.65
N THR A 172 -11.19 -23.69 2.66
CA THR A 172 -12.11 -24.83 2.62
C THR A 172 -13.57 -24.37 2.70
N SER A 173 -14.08 -23.82 1.59
CA SER A 173 -15.45 -23.31 1.46
C SER A 173 -16.49 -24.44 1.39
N THR A 174 -16.70 -25.16 2.50
CA THR A 174 -17.77 -26.16 2.63
C THR A 174 -19.13 -25.48 2.65
N SER A 175 -19.84 -25.52 1.53
CA SER A 175 -21.20 -24.98 1.38
C SER A 175 -22.23 -25.87 2.10
N THR A 176 -22.45 -25.60 3.39
CA THR A 176 -23.54 -26.22 4.17
C THR A 176 -24.79 -25.35 4.06
N ASN A 177 -25.79 -25.84 3.33
CA ASN A 177 -27.12 -25.24 3.31
C ASN A 177 -27.88 -25.62 4.60
N GLU A 178 -28.31 -24.65 5.40
CA GLU A 178 -29.38 -24.83 6.39
C GLU A 178 -30.47 -23.77 6.23
N ILE A 179 -31.70 -24.13 6.62
CA ILE A 179 -32.93 -23.51 6.10
C ILE A 179 -33.79 -22.89 7.21
N ARG A 180 -33.85 -21.55 7.20
CA ARG A 180 -35.04 -20.70 7.44
C ARG A 180 -36.09 -21.19 8.47
N LYS A 181 -36.03 -20.60 9.67
CA LYS A 181 -37.13 -20.01 10.49
C LYS A 181 -36.48 -19.42 11.77
N THR A 182 -37.00 -18.40 12.45
CA THR A 182 -38.40 -17.96 12.68
C THR A 182 -38.51 -16.43 12.65
N ALA A 183 -39.71 -15.87 12.45
CA ALA A 183 -39.95 -14.42 12.51
C ALA A 183 -41.20 -14.07 13.34
N THR A 184 -41.03 -13.24 14.38
CA THR A 184 -42.08 -12.56 15.18
C THR A 184 -41.36 -11.51 16.06
N ASP A 185 -41.86 -10.31 16.38
CA ASP A 185 -42.76 -9.34 15.73
C ASP A 185 -42.73 -8.04 16.60
N VAL A 186 -43.30 -6.91 16.13
CA VAL A 186 -43.65 -5.68 16.89
C VAL A 186 -42.46 -4.89 17.49
N SER A 187 -42.22 -3.63 17.09
CA SER A 187 -43.00 -2.49 17.58
C SER A 187 -42.77 -1.19 16.79
N ASN A 188 -43.84 -0.39 16.66
CA ASN A 188 -43.80 0.96 16.09
C ASN A 188 -43.50 2.00 17.18
N ILE A 189 -42.72 3.04 16.86
CA ILE A 189 -42.84 4.38 17.47
C ILE A 189 -42.78 5.42 16.35
N SER A 190 -43.59 6.48 16.45
CA SER A 190 -43.68 7.57 15.48
C SER A 190 -43.61 8.94 16.17
N SER A 191 -42.78 9.82 15.63
CA SER A 191 -42.82 11.28 15.77
C SER A 191 -42.26 11.87 14.47
N THR A 192 -42.87 12.83 13.77
CA THR A 192 -43.86 13.87 14.10
C THR A 192 -43.28 15.01 14.95
N VAL A 193 -42.64 15.96 14.26
CA VAL A 193 -42.39 17.33 14.74
C VAL A 193 -42.71 18.29 13.59
N ASN A 194 -43.67 19.20 13.80
CA ASN A 194 -43.98 20.30 12.88
C ASN A 194 -43.42 21.63 13.44
N SER A 195 -42.82 22.45 12.57
CA SER A 195 -42.71 23.93 12.63
C SER A 195 -41.96 24.34 11.35
N GLN A 196 -42.52 24.96 10.30
CA GLN A 196 -43.47 26.08 10.17
C GLN A 196 -42.83 27.48 10.34
N THR A 197 -42.35 28.03 9.21
CA THR A 197 -42.52 29.44 8.75
C THR A 197 -41.85 30.56 9.58
N THR A 198 -41.12 31.55 9.06
CA THR A 198 -41.22 32.32 7.78
C THR A 198 -39.80 32.44 7.14
N SER A 199 -39.36 33.33 6.22
CA SER A 199 -39.79 34.64 5.66
C SER A 199 -39.43 34.80 4.18
N THR A 200 -39.94 35.88 3.56
CA THR A 200 -39.41 36.62 2.40
C THR A 200 -38.14 37.43 2.78
N GLU A 201 -37.44 38.17 1.93
CA GLU A 201 -37.55 38.50 0.48
C GLU A 201 -36.27 37.98 -0.29
N ASP A 202 -36.00 38.17 -1.59
CA ASP A 202 -36.67 38.91 -2.67
C ASP A 202 -36.45 38.27 -4.08
N THR A 203 -36.91 39.00 -5.10
CA THR A 203 -37.14 38.75 -6.52
C THR A 203 -35.95 39.05 -7.44
N ASN A 204 -35.69 38.20 -8.45
CA ASN A 204 -35.59 38.66 -9.84
C ASN A 204 -35.70 37.54 -10.87
N SER A 205 -36.33 37.84 -12.02
CA SER A 205 -36.75 36.87 -13.04
C SER A 205 -36.21 37.19 -14.43
N ILE A 206 -35.68 36.19 -15.13
CA ILE A 206 -35.58 36.20 -16.60
C ILE A 206 -36.10 34.86 -17.12
N GLU A 207 -37.14 34.90 -17.94
CA GLU A 207 -37.68 33.74 -18.66
C GLU A 207 -36.78 33.38 -19.84
N HIS A 208 -36.64 32.09 -20.17
CA HIS A 208 -36.64 31.68 -21.57
C HIS A 208 -37.16 30.24 -21.77
N ALA A 209 -37.69 30.00 -22.96
CA ALA A 209 -38.74 29.02 -23.19
C ALA A 209 -38.29 27.57 -23.33
N HIS A 210 -39.21 26.66 -22.97
CA HIS A 210 -39.55 25.41 -23.67
C HIS A 210 -38.50 24.79 -24.62
N HIS A 211 -38.12 23.54 -24.38
CA HIS A 211 -38.17 22.54 -25.46
C HIS A 211 -38.40 21.09 -24.97
N THR A 212 -39.51 20.53 -25.47
CA THR A 212 -39.76 19.12 -25.82
C THR A 212 -39.24 17.99 -24.93
N SER A 213 -40.17 17.30 -24.26
CA SER A 213 -40.00 15.91 -23.80
C SER A 213 -39.76 14.96 -24.97
N SER A 214 -38.70 14.14 -24.92
CA SER A 214 -38.44 13.10 -25.93
C SER A 214 -38.04 11.75 -25.30
N THR A 215 -38.93 10.76 -25.47
CA THR A 215 -38.69 9.32 -25.58
C THR A 215 -37.61 8.65 -24.69
N LEU A 216 -38.07 7.79 -23.78
CA LEU A 216 -37.30 6.71 -23.17
C LEU A 216 -36.73 5.76 -24.24
N ASN A 217 -35.47 5.94 -24.61
CA ASN A 217 -34.79 5.07 -25.57
C ASN A 217 -34.36 3.75 -24.91
N SER A 218 -35.23 2.74 -25.02
CA SER A 218 -34.92 1.33 -25.28
C SER A 218 -33.57 0.80 -24.76
N LEU A 219 -33.57 0.12 -23.61
CA LEU A 219 -32.43 -0.70 -23.18
C LEU A 219 -32.13 -1.78 -24.24
N CYS A 220 -30.88 -1.84 -24.71
CA CYS A 220 -30.45 -2.85 -25.68
C CYS A 220 -30.53 -4.27 -25.10
N SER A 221 -31.50 -5.06 -25.57
CA SER A 221 -31.58 -6.48 -25.27
C SER A 221 -30.50 -7.26 -26.04
N CYS A 222 -29.36 -7.50 -25.40
CA CYS A 222 -28.32 -8.38 -25.95
C CYS A 222 -28.85 -9.81 -26.08
N LYS A 223 -29.26 -10.20 -27.30
CA LYS A 223 -29.45 -11.61 -27.65
C LYS A 223 -28.10 -12.31 -27.61
N CYS A 224 -27.77 -12.94 -26.48
CA CYS A 224 -26.73 -13.95 -26.41
C CYS A 224 -27.16 -15.14 -27.28
N SER A 225 -26.78 -15.11 -28.56
CA SER A 225 -27.01 -16.22 -29.48
C SER A 225 -26.31 -17.45 -28.94
N LYS A 226 -27.07 -18.51 -28.66
CA LYS A 226 -26.50 -19.79 -28.26
C LYS A 226 -25.98 -20.45 -29.53
N GLU A 227 -24.71 -20.20 -29.86
CA GLU A 227 -24.10 -20.82 -31.03
C GLU A 227 -24.18 -22.35 -30.93
N GLU A 228 -24.56 -22.93 -32.05
CA GLU A 228 -24.94 -24.33 -32.17
C GLU A 228 -23.68 -25.20 -32.11
N LYS A 229 -23.73 -26.30 -31.34
CA LYS A 229 -22.59 -27.21 -31.15
C LYS A 229 -22.28 -27.99 -32.43
N GLN A 230 -21.64 -27.35 -33.40
CA GLN A 230 -21.15 -28.05 -34.59
C GLN A 230 -19.99 -28.98 -34.24
N ASN A 231 -20.23 -30.27 -34.45
CA ASN A 231 -19.25 -31.34 -34.60
C ASN A 231 -17.97 -31.21 -33.76
N SER A 232 -18.08 -31.59 -32.49
CA SER A 232 -16.93 -32.08 -31.72
C SER A 232 -16.40 -33.35 -32.37
N LEU A 233 -15.49 -33.20 -33.34
CA LEU A 233 -14.67 -34.28 -33.87
C LEU A 233 -14.01 -34.99 -32.67
N GLU A 234 -14.26 -36.29 -32.49
CA GLU A 234 -13.78 -37.06 -31.34
C GLU A 234 -12.27 -37.32 -31.46
N VAL A 235 -11.47 -36.27 -31.19
CA VAL A 235 -10.01 -36.37 -31.06
C VAL A 235 -9.71 -37.36 -29.93
N PRO A 236 -8.97 -38.46 -30.19
CA PRO A 236 -8.66 -39.44 -29.16
C PRO A 236 -8.00 -38.77 -27.95
N LYS A 237 -8.51 -39.08 -26.76
CA LYS A 237 -8.16 -38.44 -25.49
C LYS A 237 -6.66 -38.39 -25.23
N ASP A 238 -5.93 -39.38 -25.74
CA ASP A 238 -4.49 -39.51 -25.54
C ASP A 238 -3.65 -38.72 -26.56
N GLU A 239 -4.17 -38.41 -27.76
CA GLU A 239 -3.53 -37.47 -28.69
C GLU A 239 -3.60 -36.03 -28.14
N LEU A 240 -4.77 -35.66 -27.58
CA LEU A 240 -4.94 -34.37 -26.92
C LEU A 240 -3.97 -34.22 -25.72
N ARG A 241 -3.82 -35.27 -24.90
CA ARG A 241 -2.85 -35.31 -23.80
C ARG A 241 -1.40 -35.18 -24.27
N LEU A 242 -1.03 -35.85 -25.36
CA LEU A 242 0.31 -35.75 -25.96
C LEU A 242 0.59 -34.33 -26.47
N ARG A 243 -0.39 -33.71 -27.13
CA ARG A 243 -0.31 -32.33 -27.64
C ARG A 243 -0.19 -31.29 -26.51
N ILE A 244 -0.89 -31.50 -25.40
CA ILE A 244 -0.79 -30.66 -24.19
C ILE A 244 0.59 -30.82 -23.53
N LYS A 245 1.08 -32.04 -23.33
CA LYS A 245 2.42 -32.28 -22.76
C LYS A 245 3.51 -31.59 -23.56
N LYS A 246 3.55 -31.79 -24.88
CA LYS A 246 4.56 -31.15 -25.75
C LYS A 246 4.57 -29.62 -25.61
N ARG A 247 3.39 -28.98 -25.48
CA ARG A 247 3.28 -27.53 -25.26
C ARG A 247 3.77 -27.11 -23.87
N LEU A 248 3.57 -27.94 -22.85
CA LEU A 248 4.12 -27.72 -21.51
C LEU A 248 5.66 -27.78 -21.53
N ASP A 249 6.22 -28.83 -22.13
CA ASP A 249 7.67 -29.02 -22.23
C ASP A 249 8.35 -27.88 -23.03
N GLU A 250 7.69 -27.39 -24.08
CA GLU A 250 8.11 -26.24 -24.90
C GLU A 250 8.09 -24.93 -24.10
N LEU A 251 7.00 -24.65 -23.38
CA LEU A 251 6.87 -23.49 -22.49
C LEU A 251 7.85 -23.53 -21.31
N GLU A 252 8.08 -24.68 -20.68
CA GLU A 252 9.03 -24.80 -19.56
C GLU A 252 10.45 -24.43 -20.02
N ASN A 253 10.86 -24.86 -21.23
CA ASN A 253 12.18 -24.51 -21.76
C ASN A 253 12.30 -23.04 -22.19
N GLU A 254 11.21 -22.40 -22.64
CA GLU A 254 11.21 -20.96 -22.98
C GLU A 254 11.17 -20.06 -21.72
N ILE A 255 10.38 -20.44 -20.71
CA ILE A 255 10.23 -19.70 -19.44
C ILE A 255 11.46 -19.85 -18.52
N ARG A 256 12.30 -20.87 -18.74
CA ARG A 256 13.55 -21.10 -17.98
C ARG A 256 14.67 -20.13 -18.34
N ILE A 257 14.44 -18.85 -18.04
CA ILE A 257 15.40 -17.74 -18.17
C ILE A 257 16.76 -18.18 -17.63
N ASN A 258 17.78 -18.18 -18.48
CA ASN A 258 19.13 -18.53 -18.08
C ASN A 258 19.63 -17.49 -17.05
N PRO A 259 19.93 -17.87 -15.79
CA PRO A 259 20.27 -16.90 -14.76
C PRO A 259 21.51 -16.07 -15.13
N LYS A 260 22.42 -16.64 -15.94
CA LYS A 260 23.66 -15.99 -16.41
C LYS A 260 23.44 -14.88 -17.43
N THR A 261 22.27 -14.78 -18.05
CA THR A 261 21.93 -13.71 -19.01
C THR A 261 21.10 -12.59 -18.40
N THR A 262 20.71 -12.69 -17.13
CA THR A 262 19.94 -11.64 -16.45
C THR A 262 20.77 -10.37 -16.21
N SER A 263 20.10 -9.21 -16.27
CA SER A 263 20.71 -7.92 -15.92
C SER A 263 21.21 -7.90 -14.47
N ASN A 264 20.48 -8.52 -13.55
CA ASN A 264 20.87 -8.64 -12.14
C ASN A 264 22.17 -9.46 -11.95
N TYR A 265 22.33 -10.60 -12.65
CA TYR A 265 23.58 -11.37 -12.62
C TYR A 265 24.78 -10.63 -13.23
N ARG A 266 24.54 -9.74 -14.22
CA ARG A 266 25.57 -8.80 -14.68
C ARG A 266 25.86 -7.74 -13.63
N ALA A 267 24.84 -7.09 -13.08
CA ALA A 267 24.97 -6.01 -12.11
C ALA A 267 25.76 -6.46 -10.87
N THR A 268 25.40 -7.60 -10.26
CA THR A 268 26.12 -8.20 -9.12
C THR A 268 27.55 -8.64 -9.43
N ARG A 269 27.95 -8.73 -10.71
CA ARG A 269 29.35 -8.94 -11.13
C ARG A 269 30.09 -7.67 -11.53
N THR A 270 29.41 -6.55 -11.79
CA THR A 270 30.02 -5.24 -12.06
C THR A 270 30.06 -4.34 -10.84
N SER A 271 29.12 -4.49 -9.89
CA SER A 271 29.24 -3.95 -8.54
C SER A 271 30.22 -4.80 -7.75
N ALA A 272 31.50 -4.43 -7.78
CA ALA A 272 32.51 -5.05 -6.92
C ALA A 272 32.22 -4.68 -5.45
N ALA A 273 31.42 -5.50 -4.78
CA ALA A 273 31.37 -5.49 -3.32
C ALA A 273 32.78 -5.85 -2.82
N ASP A 274 33.53 -4.86 -2.33
CA ASP A 274 34.91 -5.06 -1.89
C ASP A 274 34.92 -5.74 -0.52
N ASP A 275 34.60 -7.03 -0.53
CA ASP A 275 34.50 -7.91 0.64
C ASP A 275 35.87 -8.26 1.24
N ARG A 276 36.93 -7.54 0.82
CA ARG A 276 38.23 -7.56 1.48
C ARG A 276 38.04 -7.14 2.93
N PHE A 277 38.46 -8.03 3.83
CA PHE A 277 38.48 -7.84 5.27
C PHE A 277 39.05 -6.48 5.70
N SER A 278 40.04 -5.95 4.96
CA SER A 278 40.61 -4.62 5.14
C SER A 278 39.59 -3.47 5.01
N ALA A 279 38.65 -3.49 4.07
CA ALA A 279 37.71 -2.40 3.85
C ALA A 279 36.75 -2.26 5.05
N LYS A 280 36.20 -3.39 5.52
CA LYS A 280 35.34 -3.45 6.73
C LYS A 280 36.10 -3.05 8.00
N ILE A 281 37.37 -3.47 8.13
CA ILE A 281 38.22 -3.14 9.28
C ILE A 281 38.62 -1.65 9.32
N ILE A 282 38.97 -1.06 8.17
CA ILE A 282 39.41 0.36 8.11
C ILE A 282 38.32 1.31 8.58
N GLY A 283 37.05 1.05 8.21
CA GLY A 283 35.91 1.83 8.71
C GLY A 283 35.76 1.75 10.24
N PHE A 284 35.82 0.54 10.81
CA PHE A 284 35.71 0.33 12.25
C PHE A 284 36.87 0.96 13.04
N ILE A 285 38.12 0.78 12.56
CA ILE A 285 39.31 1.39 13.19
C ILE A 285 39.21 2.93 13.15
N GLY A 286 38.76 3.53 12.06
CA GLY A 286 38.60 4.97 11.94
C GLY A 286 37.68 5.57 13.01
N VAL A 287 36.51 4.93 13.25
CA VAL A 287 35.59 5.34 14.31
C VAL A 287 36.21 5.15 15.70
N LEU A 288 36.82 3.98 15.95
CA LEU A 288 37.40 3.66 17.26
C LEU A 288 38.54 4.62 17.64
N VAL A 289 39.45 4.92 16.71
CA VAL A 289 40.54 5.89 16.93
C VAL A 289 40.00 7.30 17.18
N THR A 290 38.97 7.73 16.44
CA THR A 290 38.36 9.05 16.61
C THR A 290 37.74 9.19 18.00
N CYS A 291 37.01 8.18 18.48
CA CYS A 291 36.42 8.16 19.83
C CYS A 291 37.49 8.19 20.94
N LEU A 292 38.59 7.45 20.80
CA LEU A 292 39.70 7.48 21.77
C LEU A 292 40.39 8.85 21.83
N LEU A 293 40.55 9.52 20.70
CA LEU A 293 41.18 10.84 20.62
C LEU A 293 40.34 11.91 21.36
N ILE A 294 39.03 11.90 21.16
CA ILE A 294 38.08 12.77 21.89
C ILE A 294 38.08 12.47 23.39
N ALA A 295 38.05 11.19 23.77
CA ALA A 295 38.09 10.77 25.18
C ALA A 295 39.37 11.21 25.90
N MET A 296 40.53 11.15 25.22
CA MET A 296 41.82 11.61 25.75
C MET A 296 41.83 13.13 26.03
N ILE A 297 41.23 13.94 25.16
CA ILE A 297 41.13 15.40 25.36
C ILE A 297 40.29 15.70 26.62
N VAL A 298 39.11 15.09 26.73
CA VAL A 298 38.21 15.26 27.89
C VAL A 298 38.86 14.78 29.20
N LEU A 299 39.64 13.71 29.17
CA LEU A 299 40.42 13.24 30.32
C LEU A 299 41.52 14.24 30.74
N PHE A 300 42.23 14.84 29.77
CA PHE A 300 43.29 15.81 30.05
C PHE A 300 42.75 17.09 30.73
N ASP A 301 41.65 17.64 30.20
CA ASP A 301 40.99 18.81 30.80
C ASP A 301 40.42 18.49 32.19
N ALA A 302 39.87 17.29 32.39
CA ALA A 302 39.40 16.85 33.71
C ALA A 302 40.54 16.78 34.74
N VAL A 303 41.69 16.19 34.39
CA VAL A 303 42.87 16.14 35.28
C VAL A 303 43.36 17.54 35.61
N ARG A 304 43.46 18.43 34.61
CA ARG A 304 43.87 19.83 34.80
C ARG A 304 42.92 20.60 35.71
N PHE A 305 41.61 20.36 35.61
CA PHE A 305 40.60 20.96 36.47
C PHE A 305 40.73 20.51 37.94
N PHE A 306 41.07 19.23 38.18
CA PHE A 306 41.30 18.73 39.54
C PHE A 306 42.59 19.24 40.19
N GLN A 307 43.62 19.59 39.40
CA GLN A 307 44.86 20.21 39.90
C GLN A 307 44.73 21.71 40.17
N SER A 308 43.60 22.33 39.81
CA SER A 308 43.33 23.77 39.97
C SER A 308 42.50 24.09 41.22
N LYS A 309 42.43 23.16 42.20
CA LYS A 309 41.67 23.27 43.45
C LYS A 309 42.48 22.78 44.64
#